data_AF-A0A7Y0BMR0-F1
#
_entry.id   AF-A0A7Y0BMR0-F1
#
_cell.length_a   1.000
_cell.length_b   1.000
_cell.length_c   1.000
_cell.angle_alpha   90.00
_cell.angle_beta   90.00
_cell.angle_gamma   90.00
#
_symmetry.space_group_name_H-M   'P 1'
#
loop_
_entity.id
_entity.type
_entity.pdbx_description
1 polymer ?
#
loop_
_entity_poly.entity_id
_entity_poly.type
_entity_poly.pdbx_seq_one_letter_code
_entity_poly.pdbx_strand_id
1 'polypeptide(L)'
;MAFIGCGLWLGSSFLPLFGGAAKHAVRCRGRTFSGRFDDCFSDYLPLLELMAPLAALALLWFFARFAFAVWAPEPEARTMPWRMASADGTLVYHPGYLVLSAIGCAWALWRAVLYPLDPHTFPFITFWLVFACWFGAAAWASGFRARLNCGD
;
A
#
# COMPACT_ATOMS: atom_id res chain seq x y z
N MET A 1 -2.62 4.15 -13.74
CA MET A 1 -2.04 3.42 -12.58
C MET A 1 -1.67 4.34 -11.41
N ALA A 2 -1.05 5.51 -11.62
CA ALA A 2 -0.68 6.42 -10.52
C ALA A 2 -1.85 6.80 -9.59
N PHE A 3 -2.98 7.27 -10.14
CA PHE A 3 -4.18 7.61 -9.35
C PHE A 3 -4.78 6.43 -8.58
N ILE A 4 -4.73 5.22 -9.16
CA ILE A 4 -5.17 3.99 -8.48
C ILE A 4 -4.30 3.77 -7.23
N GLY A 5 -2.98 3.96 -7.35
CA GLY A 5 -2.07 3.90 -6.22
C GLY A 5 -2.45 4.90 -5.12
N CYS A 6 -2.73 6.16 -5.49
CA CYS A 6 -3.14 7.18 -4.51
C CYS A 6 -4.47 6.81 -3.81
N GLY A 7 -5.42 6.27 -4.56
CA GLY A 7 -6.69 5.76 -4.00
C GLY A 7 -6.45 4.61 -3.03
N LEU A 8 -5.58 3.66 -3.38
CA LEU A 8 -5.17 2.56 -2.50
C LEU A 8 -4.41 3.07 -1.27
N TRP A 9 -3.54 4.06 -1.41
CA TRP A 9 -2.85 4.68 -0.28
C TRP A 9 -3.83 5.25 0.74
N LEU A 10 -4.81 6.03 0.27
CA LEU A 10 -5.86 6.59 1.13
C LEU A 10 -6.77 5.49 1.69
N GLY A 11 -7.16 4.49 0.90
CA GLY A 11 -7.94 3.36 1.39
C GLY A 11 -7.22 2.60 2.50
N SER A 12 -5.89 2.49 2.42
CA SER A 12 -5.08 1.75 3.39
C SER A 12 -5.13 2.36 4.79
N SER A 13 -5.37 3.66 4.91
CA SER A 13 -5.44 4.34 6.20
C SER A 13 -6.68 3.99 7.02
N PHE A 14 -7.71 3.46 6.37
CA PHE A 14 -8.93 2.99 7.02
C PHE A 14 -8.87 1.52 7.45
N LEU A 15 -7.86 0.78 6.98
CA LEU A 15 -7.71 -0.64 7.27
C LEU A 15 -7.30 -0.99 8.70
N PRO A 16 -6.51 -0.16 9.42
CA PRO A 16 -6.34 -0.33 10.85
C PRO A 16 -7.69 -0.34 11.58
N LEU A 17 -8.59 0.58 11.22
CA LEU A 17 -9.90 0.73 11.88
C LEU A 17 -10.87 -0.40 11.48
N PHE A 18 -11.23 -0.51 10.21
CA PHE A 18 -12.23 -1.51 9.78
C PHE A 18 -11.67 -2.93 9.71
N GLY A 19 -10.45 -3.07 9.19
CA GLY A 19 -9.81 -4.37 9.07
C GLY A 19 -9.33 -4.90 10.42
N GLY A 20 -8.86 -4.02 11.31
CA GLY A 20 -8.54 -4.39 12.69
C GLY A 20 -9.77 -4.88 13.45
N ALA A 21 -10.85 -4.08 13.44
CA ALA A 21 -12.10 -4.47 14.08
C ALA A 21 -12.65 -5.80 13.55
N ALA A 22 -12.62 -6.02 12.23
CA ALA A 22 -13.07 -7.29 11.63
C ALA A 22 -12.19 -8.48 12.06
N LYS A 23 -10.87 -8.30 12.09
CA LYS A 23 -9.93 -9.33 12.56
C LYS A 23 -10.17 -9.68 14.02
N HIS A 24 -10.45 -8.67 14.86
CA HIS A 24 -10.79 -8.87 16.26
C HIS A 24 -12.13 -9.62 16.42
N ALA A 25 -13.17 -9.17 15.73
CA ALA A 25 -14.50 -9.79 15.77
C ALA A 25 -14.47 -11.28 15.39
N VAL A 26 -13.68 -11.66 14.38
CA VAL A 26 -13.50 -13.07 13.98
C VAL A 26 -12.74 -13.86 15.05
N ARG A 27 -11.65 -13.32 15.60
CA ARG A 27 -10.83 -14.01 16.62
C ARG A 27 -11.56 -14.22 17.95
N CYS A 28 -12.48 -13.31 18.29
CA CYS A 28 -13.17 -13.29 19.57
C CYS A 28 -14.61 -13.78 19.50
N ARG A 29 -15.06 -14.26 18.32
CA ARG A 29 -16.40 -14.80 18.12
C ARG A 29 -16.65 -15.96 19.11
N GLY A 30 -17.71 -15.83 19.92
CA GLY A 30 -18.14 -16.86 20.86
C GLY A 30 -17.32 -16.96 22.16
N ARG A 31 -16.38 -16.05 22.41
CA ARG A 31 -15.67 -15.96 23.70
C ARG A 31 -16.37 -14.98 24.64
N THR A 32 -16.48 -15.34 25.90
CA THR A 32 -16.99 -14.48 26.98
C THR A 32 -15.82 -13.94 27.81
N PHE A 33 -15.99 -12.72 28.35
CA PHE A 33 -14.96 -12.07 29.14
C PHE A 33 -14.66 -12.87 30.41
N SER A 34 -13.40 -13.33 30.54
CA SER A 34 -12.96 -14.22 31.61
C SER A 34 -12.45 -13.47 32.87
N GLY A 35 -12.49 -12.14 32.87
CA GLY A 35 -11.95 -11.30 33.95
C GLY A 35 -10.44 -11.04 33.88
N ARG A 36 -9.75 -11.58 32.87
CA ARG A 36 -8.36 -11.22 32.51
C ARG A 36 -8.37 -10.31 31.28
N PHE A 37 -7.34 -9.46 31.15
CA PHE A 37 -7.01 -8.79 29.89
C PHE A 37 -6.52 -9.85 28.88
N ASP A 38 -7.44 -10.70 28.42
CA ASP A 38 -7.18 -11.73 27.40
C ASP A 38 -6.93 -11.05 26.03
N ASP A 39 -6.41 -11.83 25.07
CA ASP A 39 -6.20 -11.44 23.65
C ASP A 39 -7.43 -10.84 22.93
N CYS A 40 -8.60 -10.89 23.58
CA CYS A 40 -9.87 -10.34 23.13
C CYS A 40 -10.27 -9.02 23.79
N PHE A 41 -9.54 -8.55 24.80
CA PHE A 41 -9.66 -7.18 25.28
C PHE A 41 -8.91 -6.29 24.30
N SER A 42 -9.66 -5.74 23.36
CA SER A 42 -9.09 -4.81 22.40
C SER A 42 -8.93 -3.45 23.08
N ASP A 43 -7.83 -3.29 23.80
CA ASP A 43 -7.25 -1.96 24.03
C ASP A 43 -6.66 -1.48 22.70
N TYR A 44 -7.54 -1.32 21.71
CA TYR A 44 -7.23 -0.67 20.45
C TYR A 44 -6.81 0.74 20.80
N LEU A 45 -5.52 1.07 20.66
CA LEU A 45 -5.01 2.44 20.81
C LEU A 45 -5.83 3.35 19.87
N PRO A 46 -6.82 4.11 20.37
CA PRO A 46 -7.68 4.94 19.52
C PRO A 46 -6.82 6.01 18.83
N LEU A 47 -5.73 6.38 19.48
CA LEU A 47 -4.68 7.25 18.97
C LEU A 47 -4.05 6.72 17.68
N LEU A 48 -3.69 5.43 17.59
CA LEU A 48 -3.02 4.91 16.40
C LEU A 48 -3.97 4.87 15.20
N GLU A 49 -5.24 4.53 15.44
CA GLU A 49 -6.28 4.52 14.41
C GLU A 49 -6.66 5.92 13.95
N LEU A 50 -6.69 6.90 14.86
CA LEU A 50 -6.95 8.30 14.53
C LEU A 50 -5.77 8.93 13.77
N MET A 51 -4.54 8.54 14.12
CA MET A 51 -3.33 9.09 13.51
C MET A 51 -3.07 8.50 12.11
N ALA A 52 -3.53 7.28 11.81
CA ALA A 52 -3.26 6.63 10.53
C ALA A 52 -3.81 7.39 9.31
N PRO A 53 -5.08 7.88 9.27
CA PRO A 53 -5.58 8.76 8.22
C PRO A 53 -4.80 10.08 8.12
N LEU A 54 -4.45 10.69 9.25
CA LEU A 54 -3.69 11.96 9.27
C LEU A 54 -2.28 11.77 8.69
N ALA A 55 -1.60 10.70 9.10
CA ALA A 55 -0.29 10.33 8.57
C ALA A 55 -0.38 9.99 7.07
N ALA A 56 -1.40 9.25 6.64
CA ALA A 56 -1.60 8.94 5.23
C ALA A 56 -1.85 10.21 4.39
N LEU A 57 -2.62 11.18 4.89
CA LEU A 57 -2.81 12.47 4.24
C LEU A 57 -1.52 13.29 4.19
N ALA A 58 -0.78 13.37 5.29
CA ALA A 58 0.51 14.08 5.34
C ALA A 58 1.53 13.49 4.36
N LEU A 59 1.53 12.17 4.21
CA LEU A 59 2.41 11.44 3.30
C LEU A 59 1.87 11.29 1.88
N LEU A 60 0.61 11.67 1.62
CA LEU A 60 -0.03 11.51 0.32
C LEU A 60 0.75 12.22 -0.77
N TRP A 61 1.29 13.41 -0.50
CA TRP A 61 2.07 14.15 -1.49
C TRP A 61 3.34 13.39 -1.91
N PHE A 62 4.08 12.83 -0.95
CA PHE A 62 5.27 12.03 -1.21
C PHE A 62 4.92 10.75 -1.96
N PHE A 63 3.84 10.08 -1.53
CA PHE A 63 3.36 8.88 -2.21
C PHE A 63 2.89 9.18 -3.64
N ALA A 64 2.19 10.28 -3.86
CA ALA A 64 1.77 10.71 -5.19
C ALA A 64 2.98 11.00 -6.08
N ARG A 65 3.99 11.73 -5.58
CA ARG A 65 5.24 11.94 -6.32
C ARG A 65 5.89 10.62 -6.74
N PHE A 66 5.97 9.65 -5.83
CA PHE A 66 6.47 8.31 -6.12
C PHE A 66 5.59 7.57 -7.16
N ALA A 67 4.27 7.54 -6.97
CA ALA A 67 3.34 6.85 -7.86
C ALA A 67 3.35 7.43 -9.27
N PHE A 68 3.43 8.76 -9.39
CA PHE A 68 3.59 9.43 -10.68
C PHE A 68 4.97 9.21 -11.27
N ALA A 69 6.03 9.14 -10.48
CA ALA A 69 7.35 8.79 -10.99
C ALA A 69 7.33 7.40 -11.61
N VAL A 70 6.89 6.36 -10.89
CA VAL A 70 6.96 4.97 -11.38
C VAL A 70 6.04 4.71 -12.58
N TRP A 71 4.86 5.34 -12.62
CA TRP A 71 3.85 5.07 -13.65
C TRP A 71 3.79 6.09 -14.77
N ALA A 72 4.54 7.19 -14.71
CA ALA A 72 4.62 8.10 -15.83
C ALA A 72 5.29 7.41 -17.04
N PRO A 73 4.84 7.73 -18.25
CA PRO A 73 5.58 7.41 -19.46
C PRO A 73 6.87 8.26 -19.52
N GLU A 74 7.82 7.82 -20.33
CA GLU A 74 9.04 8.57 -20.59
C GLU A 74 8.73 9.98 -21.11
N PRO A 75 9.58 10.99 -20.84
CA PRO A 75 9.30 12.39 -21.13
C PRO A 75 8.80 12.65 -22.55
N GLU A 76 9.38 11.96 -23.52
CA GLU A 76 9.07 12.07 -24.96
C GLU A 76 7.67 11.55 -25.34
N ALA A 77 7.13 10.62 -24.56
CA ALA A 77 5.83 9.98 -24.80
C ALA A 77 4.69 10.60 -23.98
N ARG A 78 4.93 11.70 -23.27
CA ARG A 78 3.93 12.36 -22.41
C ARG A 78 3.00 13.24 -23.25
N THR A 79 1.78 12.76 -23.49
CA THR A 79 0.71 13.53 -24.16
C THR A 79 -0.07 14.45 -23.22
N MET A 80 0.07 14.28 -21.91
CA MET A 80 -0.58 15.08 -20.87
C MET A 80 0.46 15.66 -19.90
N PRO A 81 0.18 16.76 -19.20
CA PRO A 81 1.12 17.34 -18.26
C PRO A 81 1.25 16.48 -16.99
N TRP A 82 2.25 15.60 -16.96
CA TRP A 82 2.65 14.80 -15.79
C TRP A 82 3.42 15.65 -14.77
N ARG A 83 2.81 16.72 -14.24
CA ARG A 83 3.47 17.72 -13.38
C ARG A 83 4.12 17.14 -12.12
N MET A 84 3.61 16.01 -11.63
CA MET A 84 4.17 15.31 -10.47
C MET A 84 5.24 14.27 -10.83
N ALA A 85 5.49 13.98 -12.10
CA ALA A 85 6.59 13.12 -12.53
C ALA A 85 7.88 13.95 -12.69
N SER A 86 9.05 13.30 -12.58
CA SER A 86 10.34 13.94 -12.89
C SER A 86 10.41 14.36 -14.37
N ALA A 87 11.07 15.48 -14.65
CA ALA A 87 11.35 15.91 -16.02
C ALA A 87 12.31 14.93 -16.70
N ASP A 88 13.29 14.41 -15.95
CA ASP A 88 14.36 13.52 -16.46
C ASP A 88 13.92 12.05 -16.59
N GLY A 89 12.63 11.76 -16.46
CA GLY A 89 12.09 10.40 -16.55
C GLY A 89 12.40 9.51 -15.34
N THR A 90 11.99 8.24 -15.44
CA THR A 90 12.20 7.23 -14.39
C THR A 90 13.65 6.77 -14.25
N LEU A 91 14.45 7.06 -15.26
CA LEU A 91 15.80 6.50 -15.45
C LEU A 91 16.83 7.05 -14.46
N VAL A 92 16.68 8.29 -14.00
CA VAL A 92 17.63 8.91 -13.06
C VAL A 92 17.55 8.32 -11.64
N TYR A 93 16.41 7.74 -11.27
CA TYR A 93 16.13 7.28 -9.89
C TYR A 93 16.05 5.75 -9.79
N HIS A 94 16.59 5.07 -10.79
CA HIS A 94 16.27 3.70 -11.17
C HIS A 94 16.30 2.64 -10.02
N PRO A 95 17.31 2.55 -9.15
CA PRO A 95 17.33 1.52 -8.12
C PRO A 95 16.37 1.83 -6.96
N GLY A 96 16.21 3.12 -6.61
CA GLY A 96 15.41 3.53 -5.46
C GLY A 96 13.93 3.16 -5.62
N TYR A 97 13.36 3.43 -6.80
CA TYR A 97 11.94 3.12 -7.05
C TYR A 97 11.65 1.62 -7.14
N LEU A 98 12.58 0.83 -7.68
CA LEU A 98 12.48 -0.62 -7.68
C LEU A 98 12.44 -1.16 -6.25
N VAL A 99 13.39 -0.74 -5.41
CA VAL A 99 13.50 -1.18 -4.02
C VAL A 99 12.26 -0.76 -3.22
N LEU A 100 11.82 0.49 -3.34
CA LEU A 100 10.61 0.96 -2.65
C LEU A 100 9.36 0.20 -3.10
N SER A 101 9.23 -0.09 -4.38
CA SER A 101 8.11 -0.89 -4.90
C SER A 101 8.15 -2.33 -4.38
N ALA A 102 9.33 -2.95 -4.32
CA ALA A 102 9.50 -4.30 -3.79
C ALA A 102 9.17 -4.36 -2.29
N ILE A 103 9.63 -3.38 -1.51
CA ILE A 103 9.29 -3.24 -0.09
C ILE A 103 7.78 -3.06 0.09
N GLY A 104 7.16 -2.18 -0.70
CA GLY A 104 5.71 -1.96 -0.67
C GLY A 104 4.91 -3.23 -0.98
N CYS A 105 5.35 -4.01 -1.97
CA CYS A 105 4.76 -5.30 -2.32
C CYS A 105 4.87 -6.30 -1.17
N ALA A 106 6.08 -6.51 -0.64
CA ALA A 106 6.32 -7.43 0.46
C ALA A 106 5.52 -7.06 1.71
N TRP A 107 5.47 -5.77 2.04
CA TRP A 107 4.70 -5.26 3.16
C TRP A 107 3.19 -5.50 2.95
N ALA A 108 2.66 -5.25 1.76
CA ALA A 108 1.24 -5.47 1.46
C ALA A 108 0.87 -6.96 1.53
N LEU A 109 1.72 -7.85 1.00
CA LEU A 109 1.55 -9.30 1.14
C LEU A 109 1.57 -9.74 2.60
N TRP A 110 2.53 -9.23 3.38
CA TRP A 110 2.59 -9.52 4.82
C TRP A 110 1.30 -9.09 5.53
N ARG A 111 0.76 -7.91 5.22
CA ARG A 111 -0.52 -7.45 5.76
C ARG A 111 -1.67 -8.38 5.39
N ALA A 112 -1.74 -8.88 4.15
CA ALA A 112 -2.77 -9.82 3.72
C ALA A 112 -2.76 -11.11 4.55
N VAL A 113 -1.58 -11.67 4.83
CA VAL A 113 -1.41 -12.94 5.58
C VAL A 113 -1.80 -12.80 7.06
N LEU A 114 -1.82 -11.59 7.62
CA LEU A 114 -2.18 -11.37 9.02
C LEU A 114 -3.69 -11.49 9.30
N TYR A 115 -4.55 -11.54 8.28
CA TYR A 115 -6.00 -11.69 8.46
C TYR A 115 -6.39 -13.17 8.51
N PRO A 116 -7.29 -13.56 9.44
CA PRO A 116 -7.87 -14.90 9.39
C PRO A 116 -8.66 -15.09 8.09
N LEU A 117 -8.73 -16.33 7.59
CA LEU A 117 -9.57 -16.68 6.44
C LEU A 117 -11.02 -16.83 6.90
N ASP A 118 -11.78 -15.73 6.85
CA ASP A 118 -13.20 -15.67 7.17
C ASP A 118 -13.88 -14.70 6.18
N PRO A 119 -15.15 -14.91 5.80
CA PRO A 119 -15.86 -14.01 4.89
C PRO A 119 -15.85 -12.54 5.34
N HIS A 120 -15.84 -12.27 6.65
CA HIS A 120 -15.80 -10.90 7.18
C HIS A 120 -14.46 -10.21 6.97
N THR A 121 -13.36 -10.96 6.85
CA THR A 121 -12.00 -10.40 6.65
C THR A 121 -11.54 -10.44 5.20
N PHE A 122 -12.25 -11.17 4.34
CA PHE A 122 -11.92 -11.34 2.92
C PHE A 122 -11.79 -10.03 2.12
N PRO A 123 -12.63 -8.99 2.32
CA PRO A 123 -12.46 -7.72 1.63
C PRO A 123 -11.11 -7.05 1.91
N PHE A 124 -10.61 -7.17 3.15
CA PHE A 124 -9.33 -6.56 3.56
C PHE A 124 -8.14 -7.33 3.03
N ILE A 125 -8.23 -8.67 2.99
CA ILE A 125 -7.23 -9.51 2.31
C ILE A 125 -7.14 -9.12 0.84
N THR A 126 -8.29 -9.05 0.15
CA THR A 126 -8.38 -8.68 -1.25
C THR A 126 -7.78 -7.30 -1.51
N PHE A 127 -8.08 -6.31 -0.66
CA PHE A 127 -7.48 -4.99 -0.77
C PHE A 127 -5.95 -5.05 -0.75
N TRP A 128 -5.37 -5.75 0.23
CA TRP A 128 -3.91 -5.82 0.37
C TRP A 128 -3.27 -6.57 -0.80
N LEU A 129 -3.92 -7.60 -1.33
CA LEU A 129 -3.47 -8.29 -2.55
C LEU A 129 -3.51 -7.38 -3.77
N VAL A 130 -4.58 -6.58 -3.95
CA VAL A 130 -4.65 -5.59 -5.04
C VAL A 130 -3.53 -4.56 -4.91
N PHE A 131 -3.25 -4.09 -3.69
CA PHE A 131 -2.17 -3.13 -3.46
C PHE A 131 -0.79 -3.76 -3.69
N ALA A 132 -0.60 -5.02 -3.28
CA ALA A 132 0.60 -5.79 -3.57
C ALA A 132 0.81 -5.96 -5.08
N CYS A 133 -0.23 -6.30 -5.84
CA CYS A 133 -0.17 -6.38 -7.30
C CYS A 133 0.22 -5.03 -7.93
N TRP A 134 -0.32 -3.92 -7.42
CA TRP A 134 0.06 -2.59 -7.90
C TRP A 134 1.55 -2.31 -7.68
N PHE A 135 2.07 -2.60 -6.48
CA PHE A 135 3.50 -2.45 -6.18
C PHE A 135 4.39 -3.42 -6.96
N GLY A 136 3.96 -4.68 -7.12
CA GLY A 136 4.67 -5.69 -7.91
C GLY A 136 4.77 -5.30 -9.38
N ALA A 137 3.68 -4.78 -9.96
CA ALA A 137 3.68 -4.27 -11.32
C ALA A 137 4.56 -3.01 -11.47
N ALA A 138 4.59 -2.13 -10.46
CA ALA A 138 5.50 -0.98 -10.38
C ALA A 138 6.98 -1.40 -10.32
N ALA A 139 7.31 -2.42 -9.52
CA ALA A 139 8.64 -3.00 -9.42
C ALA A 139 9.06 -3.63 -10.76
N TRP A 140 8.17 -4.40 -11.39
CA TRP A 140 8.41 -5.00 -12.70
C TRP A 140 8.66 -3.94 -13.78
N ALA A 141 7.77 -2.93 -13.87
CA ALA A 141 7.90 -1.86 -14.85
C ALA A 141 9.21 -1.08 -14.67
N SER A 142 9.58 -0.78 -13.42
CA SER A 142 10.86 -0.16 -13.11
C SER A 142 12.01 -1.07 -13.56
N GLY A 143 12.07 -2.31 -13.05
CA GLY A 143 13.15 -3.25 -13.36
C GLY A 143 13.31 -3.57 -14.85
N PHE A 144 12.21 -3.62 -15.61
CA PHE A 144 12.25 -3.82 -17.06
C PHE A 144 12.91 -2.63 -17.78
N ARG A 145 12.57 -1.39 -17.39
CA ARG A 145 13.21 -0.18 -17.93
C ARG A 145 14.71 -0.12 -17.61
N ALA A 146 15.17 -0.71 -16.50
CA ALA A 146 16.60 -0.77 -16.17
C ALA A 146 17.36 -1.60 -17.19
N ARG A 147 16.79 -2.77 -17.49
CA ARG A 147 17.44 -3.78 -18.33
C ARG A 147 17.57 -3.32 -19.77
N LEU A 148 16.58 -2.60 -20.29
CA LEU A 148 16.62 -2.06 -21.65
C LEU A 148 17.76 -1.04 -21.84
N ASN A 149 18.15 -0.31 -20.80
CA ASN A 149 19.15 0.76 -20.92
C ASN A 149 20.58 0.35 -20.52
N CYS A 150 20.77 -0.83 -19.94
CA CYS A 150 22.10 -1.40 -19.66
C CYS A 150 22.52 -2.43 -20.73
N GLY A 151 21.75 -2.53 -21.82
CA GLY A 151 21.95 -3.48 -22.91
C GLY A 151 22.64 -2.91 -24.15
N ASP A 152 23.07 -1.65 -24.09
CA ASP A 152 24.01 -1.00 -25.03
C ASP A 152 25.40 -0.87 -24.38
#